data_AF-A0A5D0NDK4-F1
#
_entry.id   AF-A0A5D0NDK4-F1
#
_cell.length_a   1.000
_cell.length_b   1.000
_cell.length_c   1.000
_cell.angle_alpha   90.00
_cell.angle_beta   90.00
_cell.angle_gamma   90.00
#
_symmetry.space_group_name_H-M   'P 1'
#
loop_
_entity.id
_entity.type
_entity.pdbx_description
1 polymer ?
#
loop_
_entity_poly.entity_id
_entity_poly.type
_entity_poly.pdbx_seq_one_letter_code
_entity_poly.pdbx_strand_id
1 'polypeptide(L)'
;MSSSDKPARELRRLVAELGDLAAAARAAPDGARPASPADLGALLTHAVRLYAACAENPYTPDALAELRLSPTEACVAAAALLHSQSLTPFEFAVWFNDSRVDAANRRDERERT
;
A
#
# COMPACT_ATOMS: atom_id res chain seq x y z
N MET A 1 8.69 -18.79 23.80
CA MET A 1 8.68 -18.00 22.55
C MET A 1 7.24 -17.87 22.10
N SER A 2 6.68 -16.66 22.14
CA SER A 2 5.23 -16.44 22.12
C SER A 2 4.62 -16.57 20.72
N SER A 3 3.40 -17.09 20.62
CA SER A 3 2.62 -17.28 19.38
C SER A 3 2.43 -15.97 18.57
N SER A 4 2.58 -14.83 19.24
CA SER A 4 2.44 -13.48 18.66
C SER A 4 3.56 -13.06 17.68
N ASP A 5 4.74 -13.70 17.72
CA ASP A 5 5.84 -13.35 16.80
C ASP A 5 5.75 -14.04 15.44
N LYS A 6 4.94 -15.10 15.34
CA LYS A 6 4.84 -15.91 14.12
C LYS A 6 4.33 -15.08 12.92
N PRO A 7 3.26 -14.28 13.04
CA PRO A 7 2.77 -13.47 11.92
C PRO A 7 3.81 -12.43 11.45
N ALA A 8 4.49 -11.77 12.38
CA ALA A 8 5.51 -10.76 12.06
C ALA A 8 6.76 -11.36 11.40
N ARG A 9 7.13 -12.60 11.74
CA ARG A 9 8.22 -13.31 11.04
C ARG A 9 7.80 -13.74 9.64
N GLU A 10 6.57 -14.24 9.49
CA GLU A 10 6.07 -14.68 8.19
C GLU A 10 5.94 -13.49 7.22
N LEU A 11 5.43 -12.36 7.69
CA LEU A 11 5.36 -11.14 6.89
C LEU A 11 6.75 -10.69 6.42
N ARG A 12 7.75 -10.70 7.32
CA ARG A 12 9.14 -10.35 6.96
C ARG A 12 9.71 -11.29 5.90
N ARG A 13 9.42 -12.59 6.00
CA ARG A 13 9.82 -13.57 4.99
C ARG A 13 9.16 -13.29 3.64
N LEU A 14 7.85 -13.09 3.61
CA LEU A 14 7.11 -12.77 2.38
C LEU A 14 7.60 -11.48 1.72
N VAL A 15 7.92 -10.45 2.51
CA VAL A 15 8.50 -9.20 2.01
C VAL A 15 9.87 -9.42 1.38
N ALA A 16 10.72 -10.26 1.98
CA ALA A 16 12.03 -10.59 1.42
C ALA A 16 11.89 -11.35 0.09
N GLU A 17 11.06 -12.40 0.06
CA GLU A 17 10.79 -13.20 -1.16
C GLU A 17 10.22 -12.31 -2.29
N LEU A 18 9.34 -11.36 -1.95
CA LEU A 18 8.78 -10.42 -2.91
C LEU A 18 9.83 -9.41 -3.43
N GLY A 19 10.75 -8.98 -2.56
CA GLY A 19 11.88 -8.15 -2.95
C GLY A 19 12.78 -8.83 -3.98
N ASP A 20 13.07 -10.11 -3.78
CA ASP A 20 13.86 -10.92 -4.72
C ASP A 20 13.15 -11.08 -6.07
N LEU A 21 11.83 -11.33 -6.05
CA LEU A 21 11.02 -11.40 -7.28
C LEU A 21 10.99 -10.07 -8.03
N ALA A 22 10.87 -8.94 -7.32
CA ALA A 22 10.88 -7.62 -7.93
C ALA A 22 12.25 -7.27 -8.55
N ALA A 23 13.34 -7.66 -7.89
CA ALA A 23 14.70 -7.51 -8.42
C ALA A 23 14.90 -8.37 -9.69
N ALA A 24 14.44 -9.62 -9.66
CA ALA A 24 14.48 -10.51 -10.82
C ALA A 24 13.65 -9.95 -12.00
N ALA A 25 12.48 -9.37 -11.74
CA ALA A 25 11.64 -8.74 -12.75
C ALA A 25 12.34 -7.57 -13.46
N ARG A 26 13.14 -6.78 -12.73
CA ARG A 26 13.91 -5.66 -13.30
C ARG A 26 15.12 -6.11 -14.10
N ALA A 27 15.71 -7.24 -13.73
CA ALA A 27 16.87 -7.81 -14.40
C ALA A 27 16.50 -8.70 -15.61
N ALA A 28 15.23 -9.08 -15.73
CA ALA A 28 14.76 -9.92 -16.82
C ALA A 28 14.88 -9.20 -18.17
N PRO A 29 15.36 -9.88 -19.23
CA PRO A 29 15.40 -9.31 -20.58
C PRO A 29 13.98 -8.97 -21.06
N ASP A 30 13.87 -7.94 -21.90
CA ASP A 30 12.60 -7.40 -22.39
C ASP A 30 11.65 -8.53 -22.85
N GLY A 31 10.48 -8.62 -22.21
CA GLY A 31 9.42 -9.59 -22.54
C GLY A 31 9.25 -10.75 -21.55
N ALA A 32 10.22 -11.03 -20.67
CA ALA A 32 10.05 -12.04 -19.62
C ALA A 32 9.32 -11.43 -18.41
N ARG A 33 7.98 -11.46 -18.42
CA ARG A 33 7.15 -11.03 -17.29
C ARG A 33 7.11 -12.18 -16.26
N PRO A 34 7.70 -12.02 -15.06
CA PRO A 34 7.86 -13.14 -14.13
C PRO A 34 6.57 -13.59 -13.45
N ALA A 35 5.48 -12.82 -13.58
CA ALA A 35 4.20 -13.10 -12.94
C ALA A 35 3.03 -12.89 -13.91
N SER A 36 1.99 -13.72 -13.79
CA SER A 36 0.74 -13.52 -14.52
C SER A 36 0.04 -12.24 -14.03
N PRO A 37 -0.73 -11.54 -14.88
CA PRO A 37 -1.51 -10.38 -14.44
C PRO A 37 -2.47 -10.69 -13.28
N ALA A 38 -3.01 -11.92 -13.22
CA ALA A 38 -3.91 -12.35 -12.15
C ALA A 38 -3.18 -12.45 -10.80
N ASP A 39 -1.97 -13.00 -10.79
CA ASP A 39 -1.17 -13.14 -9.57
C ASP A 39 -0.76 -11.78 -9.01
N LEU A 40 -0.36 -10.85 -9.90
CA LEU A 40 -0.03 -9.47 -9.52
C LEU A 40 -1.25 -8.73 -8.93
N GLY A 41 -2.43 -8.93 -9.51
CA GLY A 41 -3.68 -8.35 -9.00
C GLY A 41 -4.05 -8.90 -7.61
N ALA A 42 -3.94 -10.21 -7.40
CA ALA A 42 -4.20 -10.84 -6.11
C ALA A 42 -3.21 -10.36 -5.03
N LEU A 43 -1.91 -10.33 -5.36
CA LEU A 43 -0.87 -9.84 -4.47
C LEU A 43 -1.13 -8.39 -4.03
N LEU A 44 -1.35 -7.48 -4.99
CA LEU A 44 -1.61 -6.07 -4.71
C LEU A 44 -2.87 -5.91 -3.85
N THR A 45 -3.92 -6.68 -4.12
CA THR A 45 -5.16 -6.68 -3.33
C THR A 45 -4.91 -7.03 -1.87
N HIS A 46 -4.15 -8.09 -1.59
CA HIS A 46 -3.84 -8.50 -0.23
C HIS A 46 -2.91 -7.52 0.49
N ALA A 47 -1.91 -6.98 -0.20
CA ALA A 47 -1.02 -5.96 0.36
C ALA A 47 -1.78 -4.69 0.75
N VAL A 48 -2.66 -4.18 -0.12
CA VAL A 48 -3.49 -2.99 0.17
C VAL A 48 -4.42 -3.24 1.36
N ARG A 49 -5.09 -4.40 1.42
CA ARG A 49 -5.97 -4.75 2.54
C ARG A 49 -5.22 -4.85 3.86
N LEU A 50 -4.05 -5.49 3.86
CA LEU A 50 -3.22 -5.61 5.04
C LEU A 50 -2.71 -4.23 5.51
N TYR A 51 -2.24 -3.41 4.58
CA TYR A 51 -1.80 -2.04 4.86
C TYR A 51 -2.95 -1.21 5.45
N ALA A 52 -4.13 -1.23 4.83
CA ALA A 52 -5.30 -0.49 5.30
C ALA A 52 -5.79 -0.95 6.69
N ALA A 53 -5.67 -2.24 7.01
CA ALA A 53 -6.06 -2.76 8.32
C ALA A 53 -5.08 -2.37 9.45
N CYS A 54 -3.80 -2.19 9.13
CA CYS A 54 -2.77 -1.85 10.10
C CYS A 54 -2.43 -0.36 10.16
N ALA A 55 -2.79 0.42 9.13
CA ALA A 55 -2.61 1.85 9.10
C ALA A 55 -3.74 2.54 9.88
N GLU A 56 -3.49 2.87 11.14
CA GLU A 56 -4.43 3.61 12.00
C GLU A 56 -4.81 4.97 11.39
N ASN A 57 -3.82 5.63 10.76
CA ASN A 57 -4.01 6.76 9.85
C ASN A 57 -2.89 6.76 8.80
N PRO A 58 -3.20 6.55 7.50
CA PRO A 58 -2.20 6.45 6.44
C PRO A 58 -1.47 7.78 6.15
N TYR A 59 -1.91 8.88 6.76
CA TYR A 59 -1.31 10.21 6.63
C TYR A 59 -0.41 10.57 7.81
N THR A 60 -0.14 9.62 8.72
CA THR A 60 0.82 9.84 9.81
C THR A 60 2.25 9.78 9.28
N PRO A 61 3.17 10.61 9.83
CA PRO A 61 4.56 10.64 9.38
C PRO A 61 5.24 9.28 9.40
N ASP A 62 4.95 8.45 10.41
CA ASP A 62 5.59 7.14 10.58
C ASP A 62 5.16 6.14 9.49
N ALA A 63 3.86 6.09 9.16
CA ALA A 63 3.35 5.24 8.08
C ALA A 63 3.91 5.67 6.71
N LEU A 64 4.09 6.98 6.50
CA LEU A 64 4.64 7.55 5.27
C LEU A 64 6.16 7.34 5.16
N ALA A 65 6.89 7.41 6.28
CA ALA A 65 8.36 7.29 6.31
C ALA A 65 8.85 5.90 5.90
N GLU A 66 8.06 4.85 6.16
CA GLU A 66 8.42 3.47 5.82
C GLU A 66 8.13 3.11 4.35
N LEU A 67 7.37 3.94 3.62
CA LEU A 67 7.08 3.72 2.20
C LEU A 67 8.30 4.09 1.33
N ARG A 68 9.00 3.06 0.86
CA ARG A 68 10.14 3.20 -0.07
C ARG A 68 9.71 3.07 -1.52
N LEU A 69 8.89 4.02 -1.99
CA LEU A 69 8.45 4.12 -3.38
C LEU A 69 8.98 5.40 -4.01
N SER A 70 9.43 5.30 -5.27
CA SER A 70 9.65 6.49 -6.09
C SER A 70 8.31 7.16 -6.43
N PRO A 71 8.31 8.47 -6.74
CA PRO A 71 7.09 9.17 -7.17
C PRO A 71 6.40 8.49 -8.35
N THR A 72 7.16 7.95 -9.30
CA THR A 72 6.63 7.24 -10.47
C THR A 72 5.91 5.95 -10.08
N GLU A 73 6.51 5.12 -9.22
CA GLU A 73 5.89 3.87 -8.75
C GLU A 73 4.58 4.15 -8.00
N ALA A 74 4.57 5.18 -7.14
CA ALA A 74 3.37 5.60 -6.42
C ALA A 74 2.26 6.05 -7.38
N CYS A 75 2.58 6.90 -8.37
CA CYS A 75 1.60 7.36 -9.35
C CYS A 75 1.06 6.23 -10.24
N VAL A 76 1.91 5.30 -10.67
CA VAL A 76 1.48 4.13 -11.47
C VAL A 76 0.53 3.26 -10.67
N ALA A 77 0.87 2.94 -9.42
CA ALA A 77 0.00 2.16 -8.55
C ALA A 77 -1.33 2.88 -8.28
N ALA A 78 -1.29 4.17 -7.97
CA ALA A 78 -2.49 4.98 -7.75
C ALA A 78 -3.40 5.01 -8.98
N ALA A 79 -2.84 5.29 -10.16
CA ALA A 79 -3.61 5.33 -11.41
C ALA A 79 -4.24 3.97 -11.74
N ALA A 80 -3.50 2.88 -11.55
CA ALA A 80 -4.01 1.53 -11.76
C ALA A 80 -5.17 1.20 -10.80
N LEU A 81 -5.04 1.57 -9.51
CA LEU A 81 -6.08 1.36 -8.51
C LEU A 81 -7.33 2.20 -8.83
N LEU A 82 -7.17 3.49 -9.13
CA LEU A 82 -8.30 4.36 -9.51
C LEU A 82 -9.02 3.82 -10.74
N HIS A 83 -8.27 3.46 -11.78
CA HIS A 83 -8.84 2.92 -13.01
C HIS A 83 -9.61 1.61 -12.76
N SER A 84 -9.09 0.73 -11.89
CA SER A 84 -9.75 -0.53 -11.54
C SER A 84 -11.11 -0.34 -10.85
N GLN A 85 -11.33 0.81 -10.22
CA GLN A 85 -12.57 1.17 -9.54
C GLN A 85 -13.45 2.11 -10.40
N SER A 86 -13.07 2.34 -11.66
CA SER A 86 -13.69 3.34 -12.53
C SER A 86 -13.74 4.76 -11.93
N LEU A 87 -12.79 5.08 -11.04
CA LEU A 87 -12.68 6.39 -10.41
C LEU A 87 -11.82 7.33 -11.23
N THR A 88 -12.31 8.55 -11.38
CA THR A 88 -11.53 9.67 -11.92
C THR A 88 -10.61 10.26 -10.86
N PRO A 89 -9.51 10.93 -11.25
CA PRO A 89 -8.69 11.70 -10.33
C PRO A 89 -9.47 12.76 -9.55
N PHE A 90 -10.54 13.31 -10.13
CA PHE A 90 -11.40 14.30 -9.48
C PHE A 90 -12.22 13.68 -8.34
N GLU A 91 -12.90 12.56 -8.58
CA GLU A 91 -13.66 11.85 -7.53
C GLU A 91 -12.74 11.42 -6.39
N PHE A 92 -11.52 10.98 -6.71
CA PHE A 92 -10.50 10.69 -5.70
C PHE A 92 -10.11 11.93 -4.89
N ALA A 93 -9.93 13.08 -5.53
CA ALA A 93 -9.58 14.33 -4.85
C ALA A 93 -10.69 14.79 -3.88
N VAL A 94 -11.96 14.62 -4.26
CA VAL A 94 -13.11 14.92 -3.38
C VAL A 94 -13.08 14.03 -2.14
N TRP A 95 -12.96 12.71 -2.32
CA TRP A 95 -12.85 11.75 -1.21
C TRP A 95 -11.65 12.04 -0.30
N PHE A 96 -10.50 12.37 -0.90
CA PHE A 96 -9.28 12.65 -0.17
C PHE A 96 -9.40 13.89 0.71
N ASN A 97 -10.04 14.94 0.22
CA ASN A 97 -10.26 16.17 0.97
C ASN A 97 -11.17 15.93 2.19
N ASP A 98 -12.26 15.17 2.01
CA ASP A 98 -13.19 14.80 3.07
C ASP A 98 -12.50 13.96 4.16
N SER A 99 -11.70 12.97 3.74
CA SER A 99 -10.96 12.08 4.64
C SER A 99 -9.94 12.82 5.54
N ARG A 100 -9.36 13.93 5.08
CA ARG A 100 -8.43 14.73 5.89
C ARG A 100 -9.15 15.59 6.92
N VAL A 101 -10.33 16.11 6.58
CA VAL A 101 -11.18 16.86 7.51
C VAL A 101 -11.63 15.94 8.65
N ASP A 102 -12.06 14.73 8.34
CA ASP A 102 -12.42 13.72 9.35
C ASP A 102 -11.25 13.29 10.24
N ALA A 103 -10.04 13.20 9.67
CA ALA A 103 -8.85 12.89 10.45
C ALA A 103 -8.45 14.04 11.39
N ALA A 104 -8.60 15.29 10.96
CA ALA A 104 -8.31 16.47 11.78
C ALA A 104 -9.30 16.59 12.96
N ASN A 105 -10.60 16.44 12.70
CA ASN A 105 -11.65 16.54 13.72
C ASN A 105 -11.46 15.50 14.85
N ARG A 106 -11.13 14.24 14.49
CA ARG A 106 -10.88 13.17 15.47
C ARG A 106 -9.65 13.39 16.33
N ARG A 107 -8.67 14.17 15.85
CA ARG A 107 -7.47 14.51 16.62
C ARG A 107 -7.80 15.58 17.67
N ASP A 108 -8.51 16.63 17.26
CA ASP A 108 -8.93 17.71 18.16
C ASP A 108 -9.83 17.23 19.30
N GLU A 109 -10.68 16.23 19.05
CA GLU A 109 -11.50 15.59 20.09
C GLU A 109 -10.68 14.82 21.13
N ARG A 110 -9.61 14.13 20.72
CA ARG A 110 -8.73 13.38 21.63
C ARG A 110 -7.83 14.27 22.47
N GLU A 111 -7.46 15.45 21.96
CA GLU A 111 -6.65 16.44 22.69
C GLU A 111 -7.48 17.24 23.73
N ARG A 112 -8.81 17.11 23.72
CA ARG A 112 -9.75 17.79 24.65
C ARG A 112 -10.24 16.94 25.83
N THR A 113 -9.99 15.64 25.83
CA THR A 113 -10.33 14.67 26.90
C THR A 113 -9.12 14.26 27.70
#